data_AF-A0A914ZM25-F1
#
_entry.id   AF-A0A914ZM25-F1
#
_cell.length_a   1.000
_cell.length_b   1.000
_cell.length_c   1.000
_cell.angle_alpha   90.00
_cell.angle_beta   90.00
_cell.angle_gamma   90.00
#
_symmetry.space_group_name_H-M   'P 1'
#
loop_
_entity.id
_entity.type
_entity.pdbx_description
1 polymer ?
#
loop_
_entity_poly.entity_id
_entity_poly.type
_entity_poly.pdbx_seq_one_letter_code
_entity_poly.pdbx_strand_id
1 'polypeptide(L)'
;IYGLDIVLFMRANIKKHRSGQVALLLHLYIYMVALVAHRFIYSMQVYQRMLKEKECPPEVNVYLGCAFFFLGMYVEAKEVAEKGAKSPLQNRLLFHVSHKLNDEKHLMHYHSHLQD
;
A
#
# COMPACT_ATOMS: atom_id res chain seq x y z
N ILE A 1 8.29 -7.77 9.11
CA ILE A 1 9.29 -7.23 10.08
C ILE A 1 8.98 -5.75 10.38
N TYR A 2 8.60 -4.92 9.41
CA TYR A 2 8.25 -3.50 9.62
C TYR A 2 7.02 -3.17 10.49
N GLY A 3 6.04 -4.09 10.64
CA GLY A 3 4.82 -3.82 11.43
C GLY A 3 5.02 -3.84 12.95
N LEU A 4 5.99 -4.64 13.46
CA LEU A 4 6.30 -4.67 14.88
C LEU A 4 7.06 -3.42 15.33
N ASP A 5 7.93 -2.90 14.46
CA ASP A 5 8.75 -1.70 14.73
C ASP A 5 7.91 -0.44 14.89
N ILE A 6 6.87 -0.27 14.08
CA ILE A 6 5.92 0.84 14.25
C ILE A 6 5.18 0.74 15.59
N VAL A 7 4.73 -0.46 15.99
CA VAL A 7 4.01 -0.65 17.26
C VAL A 7 4.92 -0.45 18.48
N LEU A 8 6.17 -0.91 18.41
CA LEU A 8 7.18 -0.70 19.45
C LEU A 8 7.62 0.77 19.52
N PHE A 9 7.84 1.42 18.38
CA PHE A 9 8.12 2.86 18.29
C PHE A 9 6.96 3.70 18.84
N MET A 10 5.71 3.30 18.58
CA MET A 10 4.53 3.94 19.18
C MET A 10 4.48 3.74 20.70
N ARG A 11 4.71 2.53 21.21
CA ARG A 11 4.77 2.26 22.66
C ARG A 11 5.89 3.05 23.37
N ALA A 12 7.02 3.25 22.71
CA ALA A 12 8.14 4.00 23.24
C ALA A 12 7.86 5.52 23.29
N ASN A 13 7.18 6.08 22.28
CA ASN A 13 6.90 7.52 22.22
C ASN A 13 5.68 7.96 23.06
N ILE A 14 4.69 7.08 23.27
CA ILE A 14 3.53 7.35 24.16
C ILE A 14 3.98 7.68 25.59
N LYS A 15 5.08 7.08 26.07
CA LYS A 15 5.60 7.35 27.42
C LYS A 15 6.26 8.73 27.55
N LYS A 16 6.63 9.40 26.44
CA LYS A 16 7.50 10.58 26.44
C LYS A 16 6.75 11.93 26.43
N HIS A 17 5.51 11.99 25.93
CA HIS A 17 4.76 13.25 25.83
C HIS A 17 3.54 13.29 26.76
N ARG A 18 3.76 13.79 27.99
CA ARG A 18 2.73 13.98 29.01
C ARG A 18 2.52 15.47 29.29
N SER A 19 1.86 16.21 28.39
CA SER A 19 1.05 17.42 28.68
C SER A 19 0.76 18.24 27.41
N GLY A 20 -0.52 18.51 27.11
CA GLY A 20 -0.97 19.54 26.16
C GLY A 20 -1.91 19.06 25.06
N GLN A 21 -2.90 19.89 24.66
CA GLN A 21 -3.88 19.60 23.59
C GLN A 21 -3.22 19.19 22.24
N VAL A 22 -2.01 19.70 21.96
CA VAL A 22 -1.20 19.32 20.78
C VAL A 22 -0.74 17.86 20.83
N ALA A 23 -0.47 17.31 22.03
CA ALA A 23 -0.14 15.91 22.20
C ALA A 23 -1.33 15.00 21.88
N LEU A 24 -2.57 15.43 22.18
CA LEU A 24 -3.77 14.66 21.86
C LEU A 24 -4.01 14.57 20.35
N LEU A 25 -3.83 15.69 19.63
CA LEU A 25 -3.94 15.73 18.16
C LEU A 25 -2.85 14.87 17.50
N LEU A 26 -1.61 14.93 17.99
CA LEU A 26 -0.53 14.09 17.50
C LEU A 26 -0.81 12.60 17.76
N HIS A 27 -1.31 12.22 18.93
CA HIS A 27 -1.70 10.84 19.23
C HIS A 27 -2.84 10.35 18.33
N LEU A 28 -3.85 11.19 18.09
CA LEU A 28 -4.97 10.84 17.20
C LEU A 28 -4.47 10.65 15.76
N TYR A 29 -3.61 11.55 15.28
CA TYR A 29 -3.00 11.43 13.95
C TYR A 29 -2.16 10.15 13.82
N ILE A 30 -1.29 9.87 14.79
CA ILE A 30 -0.47 8.64 14.82
C ILE A 30 -1.37 7.40 14.84
N TYR A 31 -2.45 7.41 15.62
CA TYR A 31 -3.40 6.31 15.68
C TYR A 31 -4.13 6.10 14.35
N MET A 32 -4.55 7.17 13.68
CA MET A 32 -5.18 7.09 12.36
C MET A 32 -4.22 6.51 11.32
N VAL A 33 -2.96 6.96 11.29
CA VAL A 33 -1.92 6.42 10.39
C VAL A 33 -1.69 4.94 10.66
N ALA A 34 -1.59 4.55 11.94
CA ALA A 34 -1.42 3.15 12.33
C ALA A 34 -2.62 2.27 11.92
N LEU A 35 -3.85 2.76 12.09
CA LEU A 35 -5.06 2.06 11.69
C LEU A 35 -5.12 1.88 10.17
N VAL A 36 -4.79 2.92 9.40
CA VAL A 36 -4.73 2.87 7.94
C VAL A 36 -3.67 1.86 7.48
N ALA A 37 -2.45 1.91 8.04
CA ALA A 37 -1.41 0.93 7.75
C ALA A 37 -1.85 -0.50 8.09
N HIS A 38 -2.50 -0.68 9.25
CA HIS A 38 -3.04 -1.97 9.67
C HIS A 38 -4.09 -2.51 8.67
N ARG A 39 -4.96 -1.66 8.12
CA ARG A 39 -5.94 -2.06 7.11
C ARG A 39 -5.28 -2.55 5.83
N PHE A 40 -4.23 -1.88 5.36
CA PHE A 40 -3.51 -2.32 4.16
C PHE A 40 -2.67 -3.57 4.39
N ILE A 41 -2.04 -3.73 5.56
CA ILE A 41 -1.35 -4.98 5.95
C ILE A 41 -2.34 -6.15 5.98
N TYR A 42 -3.49 -5.96 6.61
CA TYR A 42 -4.53 -6.99 6.67
C TYR A 42 -5.05 -7.33 5.27
N SER A 43 -5.35 -6.32 4.45
CA SER A 43 -5.79 -6.48 3.07
C SER A 43 -4.78 -7.26 2.23
N MET A 44 -3.50 -6.92 2.32
CA MET A 44 -2.40 -7.66 1.68
C MET A 44 -2.40 -9.15 2.08
N GLN A 45 -2.52 -9.44 3.37
CA GLN A 45 -2.56 -10.83 3.87
C GLN A 45 -3.78 -11.62 3.40
N VAL A 46 -4.93 -10.96 3.25
CA VAL A 46 -6.14 -11.59 2.70
C VAL A 46 -5.94 -11.90 1.23
N TYR A 47 -5.44 -10.96 0.43
CA TYR A 47 -5.21 -11.22 -0.99
C TYR A 47 -4.12 -12.27 -1.25
N GLN A 48 -3.04 -12.26 -0.46
CA GLN A 48 -2.01 -13.33 -0.53
C GLN A 48 -2.57 -14.71 -0.19
N ARG A 49 -3.59 -14.80 0.67
CA ARG A 49 -4.30 -16.07 0.93
C ARG A 49 -5.21 -16.42 -0.24
N MET A 50 -5.96 -15.46 -0.77
CA MET A 50 -6.85 -15.67 -1.92
C MET A 50 -6.09 -16.16 -3.17
N LEU A 51 -4.84 -15.73 -3.38
CA LEU A 51 -4.01 -16.21 -4.49
C LEU A 51 -3.66 -17.71 -4.41
N LYS A 52 -3.84 -18.36 -3.25
CA LYS A 52 -3.62 -19.80 -3.06
C LYS A 52 -4.86 -20.64 -3.32
N GLU A 53 -6.03 -20.00 -3.42
CA GLU A 53 -7.30 -20.67 -3.67
C GLU A 53 -7.45 -21.03 -5.15
N LYS A 54 -8.11 -22.15 -5.45
CA LYS A 54 -8.33 -22.62 -6.83
C LYS A 54 -9.21 -21.65 -7.64
N GLU A 55 -10.13 -20.97 -6.99
CA GLU A 55 -11.06 -20.00 -7.59
C GLU A 55 -10.64 -18.58 -7.19
N CYS A 56 -9.47 -18.14 -7.69
CA CYS A 56 -8.98 -16.80 -7.44
C CYS A 56 -9.47 -15.85 -8.54
N PRO A 57 -10.16 -14.74 -8.21
CA PRO A 57 -10.51 -13.73 -9.20
C PRO A 57 -9.26 -13.13 -9.86
N PRO A 58 -9.26 -12.91 -11.18
CA PRO A 58 -8.10 -12.42 -11.92
C PRO A 58 -7.65 -11.00 -11.50
N GLU A 59 -8.53 -10.24 -10.85
CA GLU A 59 -8.26 -8.89 -10.34
C GLU A 59 -7.50 -8.88 -9.01
N VAL A 60 -7.43 -10.02 -8.29
CA VAL A 60 -6.79 -10.08 -6.95
C VAL A 60 -5.33 -9.63 -6.99
N ASN A 61 -4.60 -9.94 -8.06
CA ASN A 61 -3.24 -9.45 -8.26
C ASN A 61 -3.17 -7.91 -8.31
N VAL A 62 -4.11 -7.27 -8.99
CA VAL A 62 -4.17 -5.80 -9.07
C VAL A 62 -4.51 -5.21 -7.70
N TYR A 63 -5.44 -5.81 -6.95
CA TYR A 63 -5.78 -5.37 -5.59
C TYR A 63 -4.63 -5.57 -4.59
N LEU A 64 -3.90 -6.68 -4.70
CA LEU A 64 -2.69 -6.90 -3.92
C LEU A 64 -1.60 -5.88 -4.27
N GLY A 65 -1.44 -5.55 -5.55
CA GLY A 65 -0.57 -4.47 -6.02
C GLY A 65 -0.94 -3.12 -5.39
N CYS A 66 -2.23 -2.78 -5.31
CA CYS A 66 -2.70 -1.58 -4.62
C CYS A 66 -2.33 -1.59 -3.13
N ALA A 67 -2.51 -2.72 -2.45
CA ALA A 67 -2.15 -2.86 -1.03
C ALA A 67 -0.65 -2.63 -0.82
N PHE A 68 0.21 -3.23 -1.66
CA PHE A 68 1.65 -2.98 -1.62
C PHE A 68 2.02 -1.52 -1.90
N PHE A 69 1.37 -0.88 -2.87
CA PHE A 69 1.60 0.53 -3.18
C PHE A 69 1.30 1.44 -1.99
N PHE A 70 0.16 1.25 -1.30
CA PHE A 70 -0.18 2.04 -0.11
C PHE A 70 0.70 1.74 1.11
N LEU A 71 1.38 0.59 1.14
CA LEU A 71 2.39 0.25 2.13
C LEU A 71 3.79 0.76 1.77
N GLY A 72 3.97 1.38 0.60
CA GLY A 72 5.26 1.88 0.12
C GLY A 72 6.17 0.81 -0.50
N MET A 73 5.66 -0.41 -0.72
CA MET A 73 6.37 -1.54 -1.33
C MET A 73 6.23 -1.49 -2.85
N TYR A 74 6.87 -0.49 -3.48
CA TYR A 74 6.61 -0.15 -4.89
C TYR A 74 7.11 -1.21 -5.89
N VAL A 75 8.19 -1.91 -5.57
CA VAL A 75 8.74 -2.98 -6.44
C VAL A 75 7.78 -4.16 -6.46
N GLU A 76 7.34 -4.61 -5.29
CA GLU A 76 6.37 -5.68 -5.13
C GLU A 76 5.01 -5.31 -5.72
N ALA A 77 4.61 -4.03 -5.58
CA ALA A 77 3.41 -3.52 -6.23
C ALA A 77 3.47 -3.68 -7.76
N LYS A 78 4.62 -3.34 -8.38
CA LYS A 78 4.84 -3.51 -9.83
C LYS A 78 4.73 -4.98 -10.23
N GLU A 79 5.52 -5.84 -9.58
CA GLU A 79 5.62 -7.27 -9.94
C GLU A 79 4.29 -8.01 -9.84
N VAL A 80 3.47 -7.69 -8.85
CA VAL A 80 2.16 -8.32 -8.67
C VAL A 80 1.15 -7.71 -9.63
N ALA A 81 1.16 -6.38 -9.81
CA ALA A 81 0.23 -5.71 -10.73
C ALA A 81 0.42 -6.18 -12.18
N GLU A 82 1.67 -6.39 -12.63
CA GLU A 82 1.99 -6.91 -13.98
C GLU A 82 1.49 -8.34 -14.23
N LYS A 83 1.32 -9.14 -13.17
CA LYS A 83 0.72 -10.49 -13.24
C LYS A 83 -0.81 -10.47 -13.28
N GLY A 84 -1.43 -9.32 -12.96
CA GLY A 84 -2.87 -9.16 -12.94
C GLY A 84 -3.49 -9.01 -14.33
N ALA A 85 -4.81 -9.14 -14.40
CA ALA A 85 -5.54 -8.84 -15.63
C ALA A 85 -5.41 -7.36 -16.01
N LYS A 86 -5.20 -7.11 -17.31
CA LYS A 86 -5.16 -5.75 -17.86
C LYS A 86 -6.50 -5.07 -17.61
N SER A 87 -6.45 -3.92 -16.94
CA SER A 87 -7.62 -3.12 -16.60
C SER A 87 -7.23 -1.66 -16.45
N PRO A 88 -8.19 -0.72 -16.54
CA PRO A 88 -7.92 0.69 -16.26
C PRO A 88 -7.31 0.92 -14.87
N LEU A 89 -7.72 0.12 -13.88
CA LEU A 89 -7.15 0.16 -12.53
C LEU A 89 -5.68 -0.26 -12.52
N GLN A 90 -5.34 -1.35 -13.21
CA GLN A 90 -3.94 -1.79 -13.35
C GLN A 90 -3.09 -0.71 -14.00
N ASN A 91 -3.57 -0.11 -15.09
CA ASN A 91 -2.83 0.94 -15.80
C ASN A 91 -2.56 2.15 -14.89
N ARG A 92 -3.57 2.62 -14.14
CA ARG A 92 -3.40 3.70 -13.15
C ARG A 92 -2.42 3.33 -12.05
N LEU A 93 -2.49 2.11 -11.52
CA LEU A 93 -1.56 1.63 -10.50
C LEU A 93 -0.13 1.62 -11.03
N LEU A 94 0.10 1.03 -12.20
CA LEU A 94 1.42 0.93 -12.81
C LEU A 94 1.98 2.30 -13.21
N PHE A 95 1.14 3.22 -13.66
CA PHE A 95 1.53 4.63 -13.86
C PHE A 95 2.07 5.25 -12.56
N HIS A 96 1.33 5.14 -11.45
CA HIS A 96 1.76 5.70 -10.18
C HIS A 96 3.00 5.01 -9.61
N VAL A 97 3.12 3.68 -9.78
CA VAL A 97 4.29 2.91 -9.37
C VAL A 97 5.53 3.33 -10.17
N SER A 98 5.42 3.45 -11.49
CA SER A 98 6.51 3.93 -12.36
C SER A 98 6.97 5.33 -11.96
N HIS A 99 6.04 6.22 -11.60
CA HIS A 99 6.39 7.54 -11.08
C HIS A 99 7.18 7.45 -9.76
N LYS A 100 6.75 6.60 -8.82
CA LYS A 100 7.45 6.39 -7.54
C LYS A 100 8.83 5.75 -7.68
N LEU A 101 9.05 4.95 -8.72
CA LEU A 101 10.31 4.28 -9.01
C LEU A 101 11.23 5.09 -9.95
N ASN A 102 10.81 6.29 -10.39
CA ASN A 102 11.50 7.08 -11.43
C ASN A 102 11.73 6.30 -12.75
N ASP A 103 10.81 5.42 -13.12
CA ASP A 103 10.84 4.63 -14.36
C ASP A 103 10.15 5.42 -15.49
N GLU A 104 10.84 6.44 -16.00
CA GLU A 104 10.29 7.39 -17.00
C GLU A 104 9.76 6.70 -18.26
N LYS A 105 10.42 5.64 -18.70
CA LYS A 105 10.02 4.89 -19.89
C LYS A 105 8.64 4.25 -19.72
N HIS A 106 8.43 3.52 -18.63
CA HIS A 106 7.13 2.90 -18.36
C HIS A 106 6.08 3.92 -17.93
N LEU A 107 6.50 5.01 -17.27
CA LEU A 107 5.61 6.12 -16.94
C LEU A 107 4.92 6.69 -18.19
N MET A 108 5.71 7.00 -19.23
CA MET A 108 5.17 7.51 -20.49
C MET A 108 4.28 6.51 -21.20
N HIS A 109 4.63 5.22 -21.15
CA HIS A 109 3.80 4.14 -21.69
C HIS A 109 2.43 4.07 -21.00
N TYR A 110 2.40 4.05 -19.67
CA TYR A 110 1.12 3.96 -18.95
C TYR A 110 0.31 5.26 -19.05
N HIS A 111 0.97 6.42 -19.17
CA HIS A 111 0.32 7.70 -19.40
C HIS A 111 -0.52 7.70 -20.69
N SER A 112 0.03 7.18 -21.79
CA SER A 112 -0.69 7.13 -23.08
C SER A 112 -1.89 6.17 -23.09
N HIS A 113 -2.04 5.34 -22.06
CA HIS A 113 -3.14 4.38 -21.90
C HIS A 113 -4.08 4.76 -20.73
N LEU A 114 -3.93 5.96 -20.16
CA LEU A 114 -4.92 6.50 -19.23
C LEU A 114 -6.21 6.78 -20.01
N GLN A 115 -7.26 6.06 -19.67
CA GLN A 115 -8.63 6.39 -20.04
C GLN A 115 -9.23 7.16 -18.87
N ASP A 116 -9.72 8.38 -19.13
CA ASP A 116 -10.42 9.21 -18.14
C ASP A 116 -11.63 8.50 -17.54
#